data_AF-A0A918F591-F1
#
_entry.id   AF-A0A918F591-F1
#
_cell.length_a   1.000
_cell.length_b   1.000
_cell.length_c   1.000
_cell.angle_alpha   90.00
_cell.angle_beta   90.00
_cell.angle_gamma   90.00
#
_symmetry.space_group_name_H-M   'P 1'
#
loop_
_entity.id
_entity.type
_entity.pdbx_description
1 polymer ?
#
loop_
_entity_poly.entity_id
_entity_poly.type
_entity_poly.pdbx_seq_one_letter_code
_entity_poly.pdbx_strand_id
1 'polypeptide(L)' 'MNNRNLSNLMNIAGFASIIAYIVIWAAQGGQASKPEEKAHGERFGIFVGLWAPTFFILANRLELAAQDAES' A
#
# COMPACT_ATOMS: atom_id res chain seq x y z
N MET A 1 19.96 5.82 4.53
CA MET A 1 19.48 4.72 3.65
C MET A 1 19.75 5.13 2.21
N ASN A 2 20.25 4.21 1.37
CA ASN A 2 20.43 4.48 -0.07
C ASN A 2 19.04 4.64 -0.75
N ASN A 3 18.92 5.53 -1.73
CA ASN A 3 17.69 5.76 -2.51
C ASN A 3 17.15 4.46 -3.11
N ARG A 4 18.04 3.56 -3.55
CA ARG A 4 17.70 2.24 -4.07
C ARG A 4 17.04 1.31 -3.04
N ASN A 5 17.54 1.32 -1.80
CA ASN A 5 16.93 0.56 -0.71
C ASN A 5 15.55 1.12 -0.34
N LEU A 6 15.39 2.44 -0.39
CA LEU A 6 14.11 3.09 -0.14
C LEU A 6 13.11 2.82 -1.28
N SER A 7 13.56 2.81 -2.53
CA SER A 7 12.77 2.41 -3.70
C SER A 7 12.20 1.00 -3.53
N ASN A 8 13.06 0.02 -3.21
CA ASN A 8 12.64 -1.36 -2.95
C ASN A 8 11.65 -1.47 -1.80
N LEU A 9 11.87 -0.73 -0.71
CA LEU A 9 10.94 -0.69 0.42
C LEU A 9 9.57 -0.16 0.00
N MET A 10 9.52 0.94 -0.75
CA MET A 10 8.27 1.52 -1.24
C MET A 10 7.57 0.55 -2.21
N ASN A 11 8.32 -0.17 -3.04
CA ASN A 11 7.75 -1.17 -3.94
C ASN A 11 7.06 -2.31 -3.17
N ILE A 12 7.75 -2.88 -2.18
CA ILE A 12 7.19 -3.91 -1.28
C ILE A 12 5.99 -3.36 -0.50
N ALA A 13 6.08 -2.12 0.01
CA ALA A 13 4.98 -1.47 0.71
C ALA A 13 3.73 -1.32 -0.17
N GLY A 14 3.89 -1.03 -1.46
CA GLY A 14 2.79 -0.97 -2.43
C GLY A 14 2.05 -2.30 -2.55
N PHE A 15 2.76 -3.40 -2.73
CA PHE A 15 2.16 -4.74 -2.75
C PHE A 15 1.57 -5.14 -1.40
N ALA A 16 2.26 -4.84 -0.29
CA ALA A 16 1.77 -5.11 1.06
C ALA A 16 0.45 -4.37 1.34
N SER A 17 0.29 -3.14 0.81
CA SER A 17 -0.94 -2.35 0.94
C SER A 17 -2.15 -3.04 0.29
N ILE A 18 -1.93 -3.66 -0.88
CA ILE A 18 -2.99 -4.40 -1.59
C ILE A 18 -3.39 -5.64 -0.79
N ILE A 19 -2.40 -6.39 -0.29
CA ILE A 19 -2.65 -7.58 0.54
C ILE A 19 -3.38 -7.18 1.83
N ALA A 20 -2.94 -6.10 2.49
CA ALA A 20 -3.58 -5.59 3.69
C ALA A 20 -5.04 -5.19 3.44
N TYR A 21 -5.35 -4.54 2.32
CA TYR A 21 -6.71 -4.27 1.90
C TYR A 21 -7.56 -5.55 1.82
N ILE A 22 -7.07 -6.58 1.13
CA ILE A 22 -7.78 -7.85 0.97
C ILE A 22 -8.04 -8.51 2.33
N VAL A 23 -7.04 -8.49 3.22
CA VAL A 23 -7.16 -9.05 4.57
C VAL A 23 -8.19 -8.28 5.41
N ILE A 24 -8.15 -6.94 5.39
CA ILE A 24 -9.11 -6.09 6.10
C ILE A 24 -10.53 -6.33 5.58
N TRP A 25 -10.70 -6.35 4.26
CA TRP A 25 -11.99 -6.63 3.66
C TRP A 25 -12.46 -8.03 4.06
N ALA A 26 -11.63 -9.06 3.95
CA ALA A 26 -12.02 -10.41 4.33
C ALA A 26 -12.46 -10.49 5.80
N ALA A 27 -11.63 -9.98 6.72
CA ALA A 27 -11.86 -10.09 8.16
C ALA A 27 -13.00 -9.22 8.70
N GLN A 28 -13.21 -8.02 8.13
CA GLN A 28 -14.12 -7.02 8.70
C GLN A 28 -15.19 -6.54 7.70
N GLY A 29 -14.85 -6.37 6.43
CA GLY A 29 -15.78 -5.86 5.41
C GLY A 29 -16.69 -6.92 4.79
N GLY A 30 -16.27 -8.18 4.69
CA GLY A 30 -16.99 -9.26 4.02
C GLY A 30 -17.75 -10.17 4.99
N GLN A 31 -17.26 -10.31 6.23
CA GLN A 31 -17.69 -11.32 7.18
C GLN A 31 -18.35 -10.75 8.45
N ALA A 32 -18.35 -9.42 8.64
CA ALA A 32 -18.98 -8.81 9.81
C ALA A 32 -20.50 -8.99 9.80
N SER A 33 -21.04 -9.45 10.93
CA SER A 33 -22.48 -9.69 11.11
C SER A 33 -23.26 -8.39 11.38
N LYS A 34 -22.60 -7.34 11.87
CA LYS A 34 -23.22 -6.04 12.10
C LYS A 34 -23.00 -5.08 10.92
N PRO A 35 -24.03 -4.38 10.45
CA PRO A 35 -23.92 -3.46 9.31
C PRO A 35 -22.89 -2.33 9.51
N GLU A 36 -22.76 -1.83 10.75
CA GLU A 36 -21.84 -0.76 11.12
C GLU A 36 -20.36 -1.19 11.03
N GLU A 37 -20.05 -2.38 11.55
CA GLU A 37 -18.71 -2.98 11.52
C GLU A 37 -18.30 -3.29 10.08
N LYS A 38 -19.26 -3.77 9.27
CA LYS A 38 -19.07 -4.02 7.85
C LYS A 38 -18.69 -2.76 7.08
N ALA A 39 -19.48 -1.69 7.23
CA ALA A 39 -19.25 -0.42 6.55
C ALA A 39 -17.92 0.23 6.98
N HIS A 40 -17.51 0.06 8.25
CA HIS A 40 -16.23 0.54 8.73
C HIS A 40 -15.06 -0.22 8.08
N GLY A 41 -15.13 -1.57 8.06
CA GLY A 41 -14.11 -2.42 7.45
C GLY A 41 -13.92 -2.17 5.95
N GLU A 42 -15.01 -1.98 5.21
CA GLU A 42 -14.96 -1.64 3.78
C GLU A 42 -14.27 -0.29 3.52
N ARG A 43 -14.63 0.76 4.29
CA ARG A 43 -14.03 2.10 4.16
C ARG A 43 -12.55 2.11 4.52
N PHE A 44 -12.19 1.44 5.62
CA PHE A 44 -10.80 1.35 6.05
C PHE A 44 -9.97 0.55 5.04
N GLY A 45 -10.50 -0.56 4.53
CA GLY A 45 -9.87 -1.34 3.48
C GLY A 45 -9.58 -0.51 2.22
N ILE A 46 -10.56 0.25 1.72
CA ILE A 46 -10.37 1.13 0.56
C ILE A 46 -9.26 2.15 0.81
N PHE A 47 -9.26 2.78 2.00
CA PHE A 47 -8.22 3.76 2.36
C PHE A 47 -6.81 3.15 2.32
N VAL A 48 -6.64 1.94 2.86
CA VAL A 48 -5.36 1.21 2.82
C VAL A 48 -5.01 0.80 1.39
N GLY A 49 -5.97 0.34 0.59
CA GLY A 49 -5.74 -0.01 -0.82
C GLY A 49 -5.27 1.17 -1.67
N LEU A 50 -5.77 2.37 -1.39
CA LEU A 50 -5.40 3.60 -2.10
C LEU A 50 -3.96 4.06 -1.87
N TRP A 51 -3.25 3.54 -0.87
CA TRP A 51 -1.84 3.88 -0.66
C TRP A 51 -0.89 3.17 -1.64
N ALA A 52 -1.33 2.07 -2.26
CA ALA A 52 -0.54 1.33 -3.26
C ALA A 52 0.00 2.22 -4.41
N PRO A 53 -0.82 3.04 -5.11
CA PRO A 53 -0.30 3.93 -6.15
C PRO A 53 0.69 4.95 -5.61
N THR A 54 0.50 5.50 -4.40
CA THR A 54 1.45 6.43 -3.79
C THR A 54 2.80 5.76 -3.57
N PHE A 55 2.82 4.55 -3.00
CA PHE A 55 4.05 3.80 -2.78
C PHE A 55 4.77 3.45 -4.08
N PHE A 56 4.05 3.02 -5.12
CA PHE A 56 4.68 2.74 -6.42
C PHE A 56 5.24 4.00 -7.10
N ILE A 57 4.55 5.14 -7.01
CA ILE A 57 5.07 6.42 -7.51
C ILE A 57 6.36 6.79 -6.77
N LEU A 58 6.36 6.71 -5.44
CA LEU A 58 7.56 7.01 -4.64
C LEU A 58 8.71 6.06 -4.96
N ALA A 59 8.44 4.75 -5.10
CA ALA A 59 9.44 3.77 -5.50
C ALA A 59 10.12 4.17 -6.82
N ASN A 60 9.30 4.48 -7.84
CA ASN A 60 9.81 4.90 -9.15
C ASN A 60 10.65 6.19 -9.07
N ARG A 61 10.19 7.20 -8.31
CA ARG A 61 10.95 8.46 -8.15
C ARG A 61 12.29 8.26 -7.46
N LEU A 62 12.34 7.36 -6.48
CA LEU A 62 13.56 7.05 -5.75
C LEU A 62 14.55 6.23 -6.57
N GLU A 63 14.07 5.32 -7.43
CA GLU A 63 14.92 4.60 -8.38
C GLU A 63 15.57 5.55 -9.38
N LEU A 64 14.80 6.47 -9.96
CA LEU A 64 15.32 7.48 -10.87
C LEU A 64 16.38 8.36 -10.19
N ALA A 65 16.11 8.83 -8.97
CA ALA A 65 17.07 9.60 -8.19
C ALA A 65 18.33 8.81 -7.80
N ALA A 66 18.25 7.47 -7.70
CA ALA A 66 19.42 6.63 -7.49
C ALA A 66 20.26 6.50 -8.77
N GLN A 67 19.60 6.39 -9.93
CA GLN A 67 20.26 6.31 -11.24
C GLN A 67 20.99 7.61 -11.58
N ASP A 68 20.36 8.77 -11.39
CA ASP A 68 20.95 10.09 -11.66
C ASP A 68 22.19 10.37 -10.77
N ALA A 69 22.24 9.79 -9.57
CA ALA A 69 23.40 9.93 -8.67
C ALA A 69 24.58 9.02 -9.05
N GLU A 70 24.35 8.02 -9.91
CA GLU A 70 25.36 7.07 -10.37
C GLU A 70 25.94 7.45 -11.75
N SER A 71 25.32 8.39 -12.48
CA SER A 71 25.75 8.91 -13.79
C SER A 71 26.66 10.12 -13.68
#